data_AF-A0A0Q8Q2X8-F1
#
_entry.id   AF-A0A0Q8Q2X8-F1
#
_cell.length_a   1.000
_cell.length_b   1.000
_cell.length_c   1.000
_cell.angle_alpha   90.00
_cell.angle_beta   90.00
_cell.angle_gamma   90.00
#
_symmetry.space_group_name_H-M   'P 1'
#
loop_
_entity.id
_entity.type
_entity.pdbx_description
1 polymer ?
#
loop_
_entity_poly.entity_id
_entity_poly.type
_entity_poly.pdbx_seq_one_letter_code
_entity_poly.pdbx_strand_id
1 'polypeptide(L)'
;MDLGTAPTALIGRYDGCSVGELLTELSAESKARLASEIREWVAVVAWADQNVVDTGVPIAGPGAPLVSEFELMELIAVLGRTPDGGRMHVGRIIECAWRLPSVYAAVIAGRIPPYKAHRIADQTRSLTPDAAAFVDRQLAAVANVSWAQLDRLITEAILRFDPERAEAERKKASEHRFCEVSDVDEHGNALITAVVDIADGHDFNTAIAREAEVRGRLGDEGSLDARRAQAVGAIARRDLALDLLTTDEDTGEITVRSAGRKVVMDLHITDTTLTGENPVGRWGDEPVTTAQIKQWLRSRETTSIVVRPVIDLADCIPVGSYEIPDRHKHRVRSRRHTCSFPNCTTPAVKCDIDHEVPHAEGGPTCPCNLNPLCRRHHRAKTFSEWHYLQIAPGHFLWTSPHGRLFLVGPGGTRALDPPRAIDP
;
A
#
# COMPACT_ATOMS: atom_id res chain seq x y z
N MET A 1 1.60 31.32 -71.35
CA MET A 1 2.01 29.95 -70.99
C MET A 1 1.39 29.70 -69.64
N ASP A 2 0.22 29.11 -69.65
CA ASP A 2 -0.67 28.96 -68.49
C ASP A 2 -0.11 27.80 -67.64
N LEU A 3 0.44 28.13 -66.47
CA LEU A 3 0.93 27.13 -65.52
C LEU A 3 -0.27 26.61 -64.75
N GLY A 4 -0.89 25.56 -65.32
CA GLY A 4 -2.02 24.86 -64.73
C GLY A 4 -1.77 24.50 -63.27
N THR A 5 -2.58 25.08 -62.40
CA THR A 5 -2.71 24.68 -61.01
C THR A 5 -3.46 23.36 -60.98
N ALA A 6 -2.74 22.26 -60.76
CA ALA A 6 -3.37 20.99 -60.39
C ALA A 6 -4.07 21.18 -59.03
N PRO A 7 -5.35 20.82 -58.87
CA PRO A 7 -5.99 20.87 -57.58
C PRO A 7 -5.39 19.78 -56.69
N THR A 8 -4.73 20.19 -55.61
CA THR A 8 -4.35 19.34 -54.48
C THR A 8 -5.62 18.66 -53.96
N ALA A 9 -5.84 17.40 -54.34
CA ALA A 9 -6.91 16.59 -53.77
C ALA A 9 -6.66 16.50 -52.25
N LEU A 10 -7.49 17.21 -51.49
CA LEU A 10 -7.47 17.19 -50.03
C LEU A 10 -7.87 15.78 -49.57
N ILE A 11 -6.87 14.98 -49.21
CA ILE A 11 -7.03 13.70 -48.53
C ILE A 11 -7.90 13.93 -47.28
N GLY A 12 -9.11 13.36 -47.27
CA GLY A 12 -9.94 13.22 -46.06
C GLY A 12 -10.91 14.36 -45.74
N ARG A 13 -11.43 15.13 -46.71
CA ARG A 13 -12.62 15.98 -46.47
C ARG A 13 -13.89 15.31 -46.97
N TYR A 14 -14.98 15.53 -46.22
CA TYR A 14 -16.35 15.06 -46.52
C TYR A 14 -16.68 15.28 -47.99
N ASP A 15 -16.89 14.19 -48.71
CA ASP A 15 -17.06 14.10 -50.16
C ASP A 15 -18.54 14.11 -50.59
N GLY A 16 -19.45 14.33 -49.63
CA GLY A 16 -20.90 14.35 -49.86
C GLY A 16 -21.61 13.02 -49.60
N CYS A 17 -20.88 11.95 -49.25
CA CYS A 17 -21.48 10.68 -48.85
C CYS A 17 -22.33 10.84 -47.58
N SER A 18 -23.48 10.17 -47.53
CA SER A 18 -24.31 10.13 -46.33
C SER A 18 -23.57 9.40 -45.19
N VAL A 19 -23.93 9.70 -43.94
CA VAL A 19 -23.41 8.98 -42.76
C VAL A 19 -23.65 7.46 -42.88
N GLY A 20 -24.77 7.04 -43.48
CA GLY A 20 -25.06 5.61 -43.70
C GLY A 20 -24.11 4.93 -44.69
N GLU A 21 -23.75 5.61 -45.78
CA GLU A 21 -22.77 5.12 -46.77
C GLU A 21 -21.38 5.03 -46.14
N LEU A 22 -20.94 6.08 -45.43
CA LEU A 22 -19.66 6.08 -44.72
C LEU A 22 -19.56 4.96 -43.68
N LEU A 23 -20.63 4.74 -42.88
CA LEU A 23 -20.65 3.64 -41.91
C LEU A 23 -20.63 2.27 -42.59
N THR A 24 -21.22 2.13 -43.79
CA THR A 24 -21.22 0.89 -44.56
C THR A 24 -19.82 0.60 -45.12
N GLU A 25 -19.16 1.60 -45.68
CA GLU A 25 -17.77 1.51 -46.16
C GLU A 25 -16.81 1.15 -45.02
N LEU A 26 -16.89 1.88 -43.88
CA LEU A 26 -16.09 1.58 -42.70
C LEU A 26 -16.33 0.15 -42.17
N SER A 27 -17.55 -0.34 -42.24
CA SER A 27 -17.89 -1.73 -41.88
C SER A 27 -17.27 -2.74 -42.84
N ALA A 28 -17.27 -2.46 -44.15
CA ALA A 28 -16.65 -3.30 -45.16
C ALA A 28 -15.12 -3.36 -44.97
N GLU A 29 -14.46 -2.23 -44.79
CA GLU A 29 -13.02 -2.14 -44.51
C GLU A 29 -12.65 -2.83 -43.20
N SER A 30 -13.47 -2.69 -42.17
CA SER A 30 -13.28 -3.40 -40.89
C SER A 30 -13.32 -4.92 -41.09
N LYS A 31 -14.25 -5.44 -41.89
CA LYS A 31 -14.34 -6.88 -42.23
C LYS A 31 -13.16 -7.34 -43.09
N ALA A 32 -12.74 -6.54 -44.06
CA ALA A 32 -11.61 -6.85 -44.94
C ALA A 32 -10.30 -6.95 -44.14
N ARG A 33 -10.06 -6.01 -43.22
CA ARG A 33 -8.93 -6.04 -42.29
C ARG A 33 -8.96 -7.27 -41.39
N LEU A 34 -10.11 -7.59 -40.79
CA LEU A 34 -10.26 -8.81 -39.98
C LEU A 34 -9.92 -10.08 -40.78
N ALA A 35 -10.41 -10.19 -42.01
CA ALA A 35 -10.10 -11.32 -42.89
C ALA A 35 -8.60 -11.38 -43.25
N SER A 36 -7.93 -10.23 -43.39
CA SER A 36 -6.48 -10.16 -43.62
C SER A 36 -5.69 -10.63 -42.40
N GLU A 37 -6.05 -10.17 -41.20
CA GLU A 37 -5.42 -10.61 -39.95
C GLU A 37 -5.59 -12.12 -39.74
N ILE A 38 -6.77 -12.68 -40.05
CA ILE A 38 -7.01 -14.13 -39.96
C ILE A 38 -6.10 -14.92 -40.92
N ARG A 39 -5.90 -14.44 -42.16
CA ARG A 39 -4.97 -15.08 -43.10
C ARG A 39 -3.53 -15.04 -42.60
N GLU A 40 -3.10 -13.93 -41.98
CA GLU A 40 -1.79 -13.83 -41.35
C GLU A 40 -1.63 -14.86 -40.23
N TRP A 41 -2.65 -15.04 -39.37
CA TRP A 41 -2.64 -16.08 -38.32
C TRP A 41 -2.44 -17.48 -38.89
N VAL A 42 -3.20 -17.83 -39.93
CA VAL A 42 -3.05 -19.13 -40.61
C VAL A 42 -1.65 -19.31 -41.17
N ALA A 43 -1.10 -18.28 -41.81
CA ALA A 43 0.25 -18.32 -42.38
C ALA A 43 1.34 -18.46 -41.30
N VAL A 44 1.20 -17.77 -40.18
CA VAL A 44 2.13 -17.88 -39.03
C VAL A 44 2.09 -19.28 -38.42
N VAL A 45 0.91 -19.89 -38.28
CA VAL A 45 0.79 -21.26 -37.78
C VAL A 45 1.37 -22.27 -38.76
N ALA A 46 1.08 -22.13 -40.06
CA ALA A 46 1.66 -22.98 -41.10
C ALA A 46 3.19 -22.85 -41.20
N TRP A 47 3.72 -21.66 -40.94
CA TRP A 47 5.16 -21.44 -40.79
C TRP A 47 5.70 -22.17 -39.55
N ALA A 48 5.02 -22.06 -38.41
CA ALA A 48 5.46 -22.71 -37.17
C ALA A 48 5.47 -24.24 -37.29
N ASP A 49 4.47 -24.85 -37.94
CA ASP A 49 4.41 -26.29 -38.22
C ASP A 49 5.65 -26.81 -38.99
N GLN A 50 6.25 -25.99 -39.84
CA GLN A 50 7.43 -26.34 -40.63
C GLN A 50 8.76 -26.04 -39.91
N ASN A 51 8.71 -25.32 -38.78
CA ASN A 51 9.89 -24.79 -38.09
C ASN A 51 9.99 -25.21 -36.63
N VAL A 52 9.24 -26.25 -36.24
CA VAL A 52 9.39 -26.90 -34.93
C VAL A 52 10.74 -27.60 -34.84
N VAL A 53 11.47 -27.37 -33.76
CA VAL A 53 12.79 -27.95 -33.51
C VAL A 53 12.89 -28.51 -32.08
N ASP A 54 13.73 -29.53 -31.87
CA ASP A 54 13.94 -30.13 -30.54
C ASP A 54 14.67 -29.18 -29.57
N THR A 55 15.54 -28.32 -30.10
CA THR A 55 16.28 -27.30 -29.35
C THR A 55 16.10 -25.95 -30.02
N GLY A 56 15.26 -25.10 -29.44
CA GLY A 56 14.92 -23.80 -30.00
C GLY A 56 14.43 -22.81 -28.94
N VAL A 57 13.81 -21.74 -29.39
CA VAL A 57 13.38 -20.65 -28.50
C VAL A 57 11.94 -20.88 -28.05
N PRO A 58 11.64 -20.82 -26.73
CA PRO A 58 10.27 -20.83 -26.25
C PRO A 58 9.64 -19.46 -26.52
N ILE A 59 8.64 -19.44 -27.40
CA ILE A 59 7.91 -18.23 -27.78
C ILE A 59 6.45 -18.21 -27.32
N ALA A 60 5.95 -19.34 -26.83
CA ALA A 60 4.64 -19.51 -26.19
C ALA A 60 4.83 -20.11 -24.78
N GLY A 61 3.74 -20.44 -24.10
CA GLY A 61 3.74 -21.03 -22.76
C GLY A 61 4.13 -22.52 -22.75
N PRO A 62 4.27 -23.12 -21.56
CA PRO A 62 4.71 -24.51 -21.42
C PRO A 62 3.81 -25.49 -22.20
N GLY A 63 4.41 -26.37 -22.98
CA GLY A 63 3.71 -27.36 -23.83
C GLY A 63 3.49 -26.91 -25.29
N ALA A 64 3.80 -25.66 -25.63
CA ALA A 64 3.89 -25.22 -27.02
C ALA A 64 5.25 -25.62 -27.64
N PRO A 65 5.35 -25.75 -28.99
CA PRO A 65 6.60 -26.12 -29.64
C PRO A 65 7.69 -25.07 -29.48
N LEU A 66 8.94 -25.53 -29.52
CA LEU A 66 10.09 -24.65 -29.70
C LEU A 66 10.28 -24.43 -31.20
N VAL A 67 10.68 -23.21 -31.57
CA VAL A 67 10.97 -22.86 -32.98
C VAL A 67 12.42 -22.42 -33.14
N SER A 68 12.93 -22.52 -34.36
CA SER A 68 14.25 -21.98 -34.71
C SER A 68 14.29 -20.46 -34.51
N GLU A 69 15.33 -19.98 -33.82
CA GLU A 69 15.56 -18.55 -33.60
C GLU A 69 15.76 -17.78 -34.90
N PHE A 70 16.53 -18.34 -35.84
CA PHE A 70 16.91 -17.68 -37.08
C PHE A 70 15.73 -17.58 -38.05
N GLU A 71 14.96 -18.66 -38.20
CA GLU A 71 13.76 -18.68 -39.04
C GLU A 71 12.70 -17.72 -38.50
N LEU A 72 12.61 -17.62 -37.16
CA LEU A 72 11.70 -16.68 -36.50
C LEU A 72 12.09 -15.23 -36.83
N MET A 73 13.39 -14.90 -36.88
CA MET A 73 13.85 -13.56 -37.25
C MET A 73 13.47 -13.20 -38.69
N GLU A 74 13.54 -14.15 -39.62
CA GLU A 74 13.09 -13.94 -41.01
C GLU A 74 11.59 -13.65 -41.07
N LEU A 75 10.77 -14.47 -40.40
CA LEU A 75 9.32 -14.24 -40.31
C LEU A 75 9.01 -12.85 -39.73
N ILE A 76 9.68 -12.46 -38.64
CA ILE A 76 9.47 -11.16 -37.99
C ILE A 76 9.80 -10.00 -38.94
N ALA A 77 10.87 -10.14 -39.72
CA ALA A 77 11.25 -9.15 -40.73
C ALA A 77 10.19 -9.04 -41.83
N VAL A 78 9.66 -10.16 -42.33
CA VAL A 78 8.57 -10.18 -43.34
C VAL A 78 7.30 -9.53 -42.80
N LEU A 79 6.97 -9.73 -41.52
CA LEU A 79 5.84 -9.09 -40.86
C LEU A 79 6.05 -7.59 -40.60
N GLY A 80 7.22 -7.04 -40.89
CA GLY A 80 7.54 -5.62 -40.69
C GLY A 80 7.55 -5.19 -39.22
N ARG A 81 7.91 -6.10 -38.30
CA ARG A 81 7.89 -5.86 -36.85
C ARG A 81 9.31 -5.77 -36.28
N THR A 82 9.45 -5.11 -35.13
CA THR A 82 10.69 -5.15 -34.34
C THR A 82 10.93 -6.58 -33.80
N PRO A 83 12.18 -6.98 -33.51
CA PRO A 83 12.46 -8.32 -32.97
C PRO A 83 11.59 -8.70 -31.76
N ASP A 84 11.52 -7.84 -30.74
CA ASP A 84 10.72 -8.11 -29.54
C ASP A 84 9.21 -8.09 -29.82
N GLY A 85 8.74 -7.12 -30.61
CA GLY A 85 7.32 -6.99 -30.95
C GLY A 85 6.83 -8.14 -31.84
N GLY A 86 7.67 -8.59 -32.76
CA GLY A 86 7.43 -9.73 -33.63
C GLY A 86 7.43 -11.05 -32.86
N ARG A 87 8.41 -11.27 -31.97
CA ARG A 87 8.45 -12.45 -31.10
C ARG A 87 7.19 -12.55 -30.24
N MET A 88 6.74 -11.43 -29.67
CA MET A 88 5.51 -11.39 -28.89
C MET A 88 4.27 -11.69 -29.74
N HIS A 89 4.18 -11.10 -30.94
CA HIS A 89 3.06 -11.31 -31.86
C HIS A 89 2.95 -12.77 -32.31
N VAL A 90 4.04 -13.35 -32.82
CA VAL A 90 4.10 -14.76 -33.25
C VAL A 90 3.85 -15.69 -32.06
N GLY A 91 4.42 -15.38 -30.90
CA GLY A 91 4.22 -16.13 -29.66
C GLY A 91 2.75 -16.22 -29.23
N ARG A 92 1.99 -15.13 -29.35
CA ARG A 92 0.53 -15.13 -29.04
C ARG A 92 -0.27 -15.99 -30.01
N ILE A 93 0.09 -15.98 -31.29
CA ILE A 93 -0.57 -16.80 -32.32
C ILE A 93 -0.32 -18.28 -32.05
N ILE A 94 0.94 -18.65 -31.75
CA ILE A 94 1.34 -20.02 -31.42
C ILE A 94 0.71 -20.47 -30.09
N GLU A 95 0.64 -19.60 -29.08
CA GLU A 95 -0.08 -19.89 -27.83
C GLU A 95 -1.53 -20.29 -28.12
N CYS A 96 -2.21 -19.52 -28.98
CA CYS A 96 -3.57 -19.85 -29.38
C CYS A 96 -3.63 -21.18 -30.13
N ALA A 97 -2.78 -21.40 -31.12
CA ALA A 97 -2.86 -22.58 -31.98
C ALA A 97 -2.55 -23.90 -31.26
N TRP A 98 -1.59 -23.92 -30.32
CA TRP A 98 -1.18 -25.15 -29.63
C TRP A 98 -1.82 -25.35 -28.27
N ARG A 99 -2.03 -24.28 -27.50
CA ARG A 99 -2.53 -24.39 -26.10
C ARG A 99 -3.98 -23.99 -25.95
N LEU A 100 -4.52 -23.19 -26.87
CA LEU A 100 -5.91 -22.73 -26.87
C LEU A 100 -6.62 -23.01 -28.21
N PRO A 101 -6.66 -24.28 -28.68
CA PRO A 101 -7.13 -24.61 -30.02
C PRO A 101 -8.57 -24.18 -30.29
N SER A 102 -9.44 -24.12 -29.27
CA SER A 102 -10.81 -23.65 -29.42
C SER A 102 -10.88 -22.14 -29.65
N VAL A 103 -10.05 -21.37 -28.94
CA VAL A 103 -9.87 -19.92 -29.17
C VAL A 103 -9.31 -19.68 -30.56
N TYR A 104 -8.27 -20.43 -30.98
CA TYR A 104 -7.72 -20.33 -32.34
C TYR A 104 -8.79 -20.62 -33.39
N ALA A 105 -9.54 -21.72 -33.28
CA ALA A 105 -10.63 -22.05 -34.19
C ALA A 105 -11.72 -20.96 -34.22
N ALA A 106 -12.01 -20.32 -33.09
CA ALA A 106 -12.94 -19.19 -33.02
C ALA A 106 -12.41 -17.92 -33.71
N VAL A 107 -11.09 -17.67 -33.69
CA VAL A 107 -10.45 -16.60 -34.47
C VAL A 107 -10.55 -16.88 -35.96
N ILE A 108 -10.21 -18.10 -36.40
CA ILE A 108 -10.30 -18.48 -37.81
C ILE A 108 -11.74 -18.38 -38.34
N ALA A 109 -12.72 -18.73 -37.51
CA ALA A 109 -14.14 -18.57 -37.82
C ALA A 109 -14.64 -17.11 -37.76
N GLY A 110 -13.80 -16.13 -37.43
CA GLY A 110 -14.17 -14.72 -37.28
C GLY A 110 -15.08 -14.42 -36.09
N ARG A 111 -15.23 -15.36 -35.14
CA ARG A 111 -16.07 -15.21 -33.94
C ARG A 111 -15.37 -14.43 -32.84
N ILE A 112 -14.05 -14.57 -32.73
CA ILE A 112 -13.21 -13.82 -31.79
C ILE A 112 -12.24 -12.94 -32.60
N PRO A 113 -12.22 -11.61 -32.39
CA PRO A 113 -11.23 -10.75 -33.04
C PRO A 113 -9.80 -11.06 -32.57
N PRO A 114 -8.77 -10.99 -33.46
CA PRO A 114 -7.37 -11.28 -33.13
C PRO A 114 -6.83 -10.51 -31.91
N TYR A 115 -7.17 -9.22 -31.75
CA TYR A 115 -6.72 -8.43 -30.61
C TYR A 115 -7.21 -9.02 -29.26
N LYS A 116 -8.38 -9.66 -29.25
CA LYS A 116 -8.97 -10.26 -28.06
C LYS A 116 -8.29 -11.59 -27.74
N ALA A 117 -8.01 -12.39 -28.76
CA ALA A 117 -7.27 -13.63 -28.64
C ALA A 117 -5.81 -13.40 -28.18
N HIS A 118 -5.13 -12.37 -28.69
CA HIS A 118 -3.82 -11.95 -28.19
C HIS A 118 -3.81 -11.69 -26.68
N ARG A 119 -4.84 -11.02 -26.17
CA ARG A 119 -4.94 -10.76 -24.72
C ARG A 119 -5.22 -12.02 -23.92
N ILE A 120 -6.07 -12.92 -24.44
CA ILE A 120 -6.29 -14.24 -23.82
C ILE A 120 -4.96 -15.01 -23.76
N ALA A 121 -4.18 -15.04 -24.83
CA ALA A 121 -2.86 -15.65 -24.88
C ALA A 121 -1.92 -15.06 -23.82
N ASP A 122 -1.84 -13.73 -23.70
CA ASP A 122 -1.00 -13.08 -22.69
C ASP A 122 -1.37 -13.50 -21.26
N GLN A 123 -2.65 -13.58 -20.94
CA GLN A 123 -3.11 -13.92 -19.58
C GLN A 123 -3.02 -15.43 -19.26
N THR A 124 -2.94 -16.29 -20.27
CA THR A 124 -2.89 -17.76 -20.11
C THR A 124 -1.49 -18.35 -20.28
N ARG A 125 -0.54 -17.59 -20.83
CA ARG A 125 0.84 -18.05 -21.09
C ARG A 125 1.56 -18.61 -19.87
N SER A 126 1.32 -18.04 -18.68
CA SER A 126 1.95 -18.46 -17.42
C SER A 126 1.27 -19.66 -16.75
N LEU A 127 0.15 -20.14 -17.30
CA LEU A 127 -0.60 -21.27 -16.75
C LEU A 127 0.07 -22.59 -17.11
N THR A 128 -0.21 -23.64 -16.34
CA THR A 128 0.14 -25.02 -16.70
C THR A 128 -0.64 -25.48 -17.95
N PRO A 129 -0.18 -26.50 -18.69
CA PRO A 129 -0.89 -27.03 -19.86
C PRO A 129 -2.37 -27.36 -19.56
N ASP A 130 -2.65 -28.00 -18.42
CA ASP A 130 -4.01 -28.40 -18.04
C ASP A 130 -4.90 -27.20 -17.70
N ALA A 131 -4.35 -26.19 -17.01
CA ALA A 131 -5.06 -24.95 -16.71
C ALA A 131 -5.42 -24.18 -17.98
N ALA A 132 -4.48 -24.04 -18.93
CA ALA A 132 -4.74 -23.39 -20.21
C ALA A 132 -5.80 -24.14 -21.03
N ALA A 133 -5.73 -25.48 -21.07
CA ALA A 133 -6.72 -26.31 -21.76
C ALA A 133 -8.12 -26.20 -21.13
N PHE A 134 -8.21 -26.05 -19.80
CA PHE A 134 -9.48 -25.76 -19.13
C PHE A 134 -10.05 -24.42 -19.56
N VAL A 135 -9.24 -23.35 -19.53
CA VAL A 135 -9.68 -22.02 -19.98
C VAL A 135 -10.17 -22.08 -21.43
N ASP A 136 -9.41 -22.72 -22.33
CA ASP A 136 -9.79 -22.88 -23.74
C ASP A 136 -11.17 -23.54 -23.92
N ARG A 137 -11.43 -24.65 -23.22
CA ARG A 137 -12.73 -25.35 -23.28
C ARG A 137 -13.89 -24.47 -22.79
N GLN A 138 -13.68 -23.67 -21.74
CA GLN A 138 -14.72 -22.78 -21.23
C GLN A 138 -14.99 -21.62 -22.18
N LEU A 139 -13.96 -21.12 -22.86
CA LEU A 139 -14.09 -20.07 -23.87
C LEU A 139 -14.74 -20.59 -25.16
N ALA A 140 -14.59 -21.87 -25.49
CA ALA A 140 -15.17 -22.49 -26.69
C ALA A 140 -16.69 -22.31 -26.83
N ALA A 141 -17.40 -22.27 -25.69
CA ALA A 141 -18.86 -22.17 -25.64
C ALA A 141 -19.39 -20.73 -25.77
N VAL A 142 -18.52 -19.71 -25.71
CA VAL A 142 -18.95 -18.31 -25.56
C VAL A 142 -18.39 -17.46 -26.69
N ALA A 143 -19.29 -16.92 -27.53
CA ALA A 143 -18.90 -16.04 -28.63
C ALA A 143 -18.29 -14.71 -28.16
N ASN A 144 -18.69 -14.21 -26.99
CA ASN A 144 -18.20 -12.96 -26.41
C ASN A 144 -17.94 -13.10 -24.91
N VAL A 145 -16.67 -13.09 -24.52
CA VAL A 145 -16.26 -13.13 -23.11
C VAL A 145 -15.85 -11.74 -22.65
N SER A 146 -16.37 -11.28 -21.51
CA SER A 146 -15.91 -10.04 -20.87
C SER A 146 -14.61 -10.28 -20.12
N TRP A 147 -13.84 -9.23 -19.87
CA TRP A 147 -12.56 -9.35 -19.15
C TRP A 147 -12.74 -9.91 -17.74
N ALA A 148 -13.78 -9.47 -17.02
CA ALA A 148 -14.11 -10.01 -15.70
C ALA A 148 -14.56 -11.49 -15.73
N GLN A 149 -15.11 -11.97 -16.85
CA GLN A 149 -15.38 -13.40 -17.03
C GLN A 149 -14.08 -14.18 -17.27
N LEU A 150 -13.18 -13.66 -18.11
CA LEU A 150 -11.88 -14.28 -18.36
C LEU A 150 -11.03 -14.35 -17.09
N ASP A 151 -10.95 -13.27 -16.31
CA ASP A 151 -10.19 -13.23 -15.06
C ASP A 151 -10.71 -14.26 -14.05
N ARG A 152 -12.05 -14.43 -13.95
CA ARG A 152 -12.67 -15.48 -13.12
C ARG A 152 -12.32 -16.89 -13.60
N LEU A 153 -12.36 -17.14 -14.91
CA LEU A 153 -11.99 -18.43 -15.50
C LEU A 153 -10.53 -18.77 -15.24
N ILE A 154 -9.62 -17.80 -15.39
CA ILE A 154 -8.20 -17.98 -15.09
C ILE A 154 -7.99 -18.25 -13.60
N THR A 155 -8.66 -17.50 -12.73
CA THR A 155 -8.60 -17.73 -11.28
C THR A 155 -9.07 -19.15 -10.92
N GLU A 156 -10.18 -19.60 -11.49
CA GLU A 156 -10.67 -20.98 -11.31
C GLU A 156 -9.68 -22.01 -11.85
N ALA A 157 -9.09 -21.75 -13.03
CA ALA A 157 -8.11 -22.64 -13.64
C ALA A 157 -6.86 -22.81 -12.75
N ILE A 158 -6.34 -21.72 -12.20
CA ILE A 158 -5.22 -21.74 -11.25
C ILE A 158 -5.59 -22.54 -10.01
N LEU A 159 -6.74 -22.25 -9.38
CA LEU A 159 -7.19 -22.96 -8.18
C LEU A 159 -7.37 -24.47 -8.41
N ARG A 160 -7.83 -24.88 -9.59
CA ARG A 160 -8.13 -26.29 -9.90
C ARG A 160 -6.90 -27.08 -10.35
N PHE A 161 -6.01 -26.50 -11.15
CA PHE A 161 -4.93 -27.22 -11.84
C PHE A 161 -3.52 -26.79 -11.40
N ASP A 162 -3.41 -25.75 -10.58
CA ASP A 162 -2.17 -25.34 -9.94
C ASP A 162 -2.43 -24.93 -8.46
N PRO A 163 -3.00 -25.85 -7.65
CA PRO A 163 -3.41 -25.55 -6.29
C PRO A 163 -2.23 -25.19 -5.37
N GLU A 164 -1.03 -25.70 -5.67
CA GLU A 164 0.18 -25.37 -4.91
C GLU A 164 0.60 -23.91 -5.12
N ARG A 165 0.62 -23.42 -6.37
CA ARG A 165 0.85 -22.01 -6.65
C ARG A 165 -0.25 -21.15 -6.06
N ALA A 166 -1.50 -21.55 -6.20
CA ALA A 166 -2.63 -20.82 -5.64
C ALA A 166 -2.51 -20.67 -4.11
N GLU A 167 -2.13 -21.76 -3.43
CA GLU A 167 -1.91 -21.79 -1.98
C GLU A 167 -0.67 -20.96 -1.58
N ALA A 168 0.41 -21.00 -2.35
CA ALA A 168 1.59 -20.18 -2.12
C ALA A 168 1.30 -18.68 -2.27
N GLU A 169 0.56 -18.30 -3.32
CA GLU A 169 0.09 -16.92 -3.53
C GLU A 169 -0.87 -16.49 -2.42
N ARG A 170 -1.78 -17.37 -1.97
CA ARG A 170 -2.67 -17.12 -0.83
C ARG A 170 -1.90 -16.92 0.48
N LYS A 171 -0.91 -17.77 0.77
CA LYS A 171 -0.04 -17.63 1.96
C LYS A 171 0.71 -16.30 1.93
N LYS A 172 1.34 -15.96 0.79
CA LYS A 172 2.00 -14.67 0.62
C LYS A 172 1.03 -13.49 0.79
N ALA A 173 -0.18 -13.58 0.25
CA ALA A 173 -1.21 -12.56 0.44
C ALA A 173 -1.66 -12.46 1.91
N SER A 174 -1.68 -13.59 2.65
CA SER A 174 -2.00 -13.59 4.08
C SER A 174 -0.96 -12.87 4.93
N GLU A 175 0.32 -12.89 4.53
CA GLU A 175 1.40 -12.10 5.17
C GLU A 175 1.24 -10.59 4.93
N HIS A 176 0.47 -10.19 3.92
CA HIS A 176 0.14 -8.80 3.61
C HIS A 176 -1.18 -8.33 4.24
N ARG A 177 -1.86 -9.15 5.06
CA ARG A 177 -3.00 -8.71 5.86
C ARG A 177 -2.52 -7.70 6.89
N PHE A 178 -3.25 -6.61 7.04
CA PHE A 178 -2.90 -5.55 7.99
C PHE A 178 -4.15 -4.92 8.56
N CYS A 179 -3.99 -4.25 9.70
CA CYS A 179 -4.98 -3.36 10.28
C CYS A 179 -4.22 -2.15 10.82
N GLU A 180 -4.51 -0.98 10.26
CA GLU A 180 -3.87 0.27 10.61
C GLU A 180 -4.93 1.30 11.00
N VAL A 181 -4.60 2.10 12.01
CA VAL A 181 -5.39 3.27 12.41
C VAL A 181 -4.56 4.49 12.08
N SER A 182 -5.11 5.40 11.28
CA SER A 182 -4.44 6.64 10.91
C SER A 182 -4.23 7.55 12.11
N ASP A 183 -3.37 8.55 11.94
CA ASP A 183 -3.36 9.71 12.83
C ASP A 183 -4.73 10.44 12.76
N VAL A 184 -5.02 11.24 13.78
CA VAL A 184 -6.29 11.96 13.94
C VAL A 184 -6.37 13.12 12.92
N ASP A 185 -7.52 13.31 12.30
CA ASP A 185 -7.78 14.42 11.37
C ASP A 185 -8.13 15.74 12.12
N GLU A 186 -8.27 16.84 11.37
CA GLU A 186 -8.62 18.17 11.90
C GLU A 186 -10.00 18.25 12.59
N HIS A 187 -10.80 17.19 12.49
CA HIS A 187 -12.13 17.08 13.09
C HIS A 187 -12.19 16.06 14.23
N GLY A 188 -11.06 15.44 14.59
CA GLY A 188 -11.00 14.45 15.65
C GLY A 188 -11.38 13.03 15.23
N ASN A 189 -11.45 12.73 13.93
CA ASN A 189 -11.70 11.38 13.42
C ASN A 189 -10.39 10.64 13.13
N ALA A 190 -10.44 9.31 13.12
CA ALA A 190 -9.34 8.47 12.65
C ALA A 190 -9.87 7.45 11.64
N LEU A 191 -9.11 7.20 10.58
CA LEU A 191 -9.40 6.19 9.58
C LEU A 191 -8.86 4.83 10.03
N ILE A 192 -9.69 3.79 9.99
CA ILE A 192 -9.25 2.41 10.19
C ILE A 192 -9.24 1.73 8.83
N THR A 193 -8.08 1.25 8.40
CA THR A 193 -7.92 0.49 7.15
C THR A 193 -7.46 -0.92 7.49
N ALA A 194 -8.19 -1.93 6.99
CA ALA A 194 -7.85 -3.31 7.26
C ALA A 194 -8.05 -4.20 6.03
N VAL A 195 -7.12 -5.14 5.86
CA VAL A 195 -7.24 -6.27 4.95
C VAL A 195 -7.28 -7.52 5.81
N VAL A 196 -8.46 -8.14 5.88
CA VAL A 196 -8.75 -9.29 6.76
C VAL A 196 -9.15 -10.51 5.94
N ASP A 197 -9.28 -11.65 6.61
CA ASP A 197 -9.95 -12.80 5.99
C ASP A 197 -11.41 -12.44 5.65
N ILE A 198 -11.95 -13.00 4.56
CA ILE A 198 -13.29 -12.68 4.11
C ILE A 198 -14.35 -13.12 5.12
N ALA A 199 -14.12 -14.24 5.83
CA ALA A 199 -15.00 -14.69 6.90
C ALA A 199 -15.02 -13.66 8.05
N ASP A 200 -13.84 -13.23 8.50
CA ASP A 200 -13.69 -12.22 9.55
C ASP A 200 -14.34 -10.88 9.14
N GLY A 201 -14.16 -10.46 7.89
CA GLY A 201 -14.77 -9.23 7.37
C GLY A 201 -16.30 -9.28 7.35
N HIS A 202 -16.88 -10.42 6.99
CA HIS A 202 -18.33 -10.63 7.01
C HIS A 202 -18.88 -10.58 8.45
N ASP A 203 -18.21 -11.25 9.38
CA ASP A 203 -18.60 -11.29 10.79
C ASP A 203 -18.47 -9.91 11.45
N PHE A 204 -17.38 -9.19 11.16
CA PHE A 204 -17.18 -7.82 11.63
C PHE A 204 -18.26 -6.86 11.11
N ASN A 205 -18.61 -6.95 9.82
CA ASN A 205 -19.68 -6.14 9.25
C ASN A 205 -21.04 -6.44 9.90
N THR A 206 -21.33 -7.72 10.14
CA THR A 206 -22.54 -8.18 10.84
C THR A 206 -22.60 -7.64 12.26
N ALA A 207 -21.50 -7.70 13.00
CA ALA A 207 -21.41 -7.19 14.37
C ALA A 207 -21.66 -5.67 14.44
N ILE A 208 -21.05 -4.89 13.53
CA ILE A 208 -21.28 -3.44 13.42
C ILE A 208 -22.74 -3.14 13.10
N ALA A 209 -23.33 -3.85 12.14
CA ALA A 209 -24.72 -3.63 11.73
C ALA A 209 -25.69 -3.85 12.90
N ARG A 210 -25.53 -4.97 13.62
CA ARG A 210 -26.36 -5.31 14.78
C ARG A 210 -26.27 -4.25 15.88
N GLU A 211 -25.06 -3.81 16.22
CA GLU A 211 -24.85 -2.80 17.27
C GLU A 211 -25.43 -1.43 16.87
N ALA A 212 -25.28 -1.02 15.61
CA ALA A 212 -25.85 0.23 15.09
C ALA A 212 -27.38 0.23 15.08
N GLU A 213 -27.99 -0.93 14.80
CA GLU A 213 -29.44 -1.12 14.87
C GLU A 213 -29.95 -0.97 16.31
N VAL A 214 -29.30 -1.65 17.26
CA VAL A 214 -29.65 -1.56 18.69
C VAL A 214 -29.55 -0.11 19.17
N ARG A 215 -28.50 0.64 18.80
CA ARG A 215 -28.35 2.06 19.13
C ARG A 215 -29.52 2.91 18.65
N GLY A 216 -29.96 2.72 17.40
CA GLY A 216 -31.11 3.43 16.87
C GLY A 216 -32.40 3.14 17.64
N ARG A 217 -32.62 1.87 18.01
CA ARG A 217 -33.78 1.48 18.83
C ARG A 217 -33.74 2.08 20.23
N LEU A 218 -32.55 2.38 20.75
CA LEU A 218 -32.34 3.03 22.05
C LEU A 218 -32.38 4.57 21.97
N GLY A 219 -32.77 5.15 20.82
CA GLY A 219 -33.01 6.59 20.67
C GLY A 219 -31.82 7.39 20.14
N ASP A 220 -30.79 6.75 19.58
CA ASP A 220 -29.74 7.47 18.85
C ASP A 220 -30.26 7.93 17.47
N GLU A 221 -30.51 9.24 17.34
CA GLU A 221 -31.02 9.89 16.14
C GLU A 221 -29.94 10.13 15.06
N GLY A 222 -28.69 9.73 15.31
CA GLY A 222 -27.61 9.80 14.34
C GLY A 222 -27.89 9.01 13.06
N SER A 223 -27.26 9.43 11.95
CA SER A 223 -27.33 8.70 10.68
C SER A 223 -26.88 7.24 10.85
N LEU A 224 -27.34 6.35 9.95
CA LEU A 224 -26.96 4.94 10.01
C LEU A 224 -25.43 4.78 10.01
N ASP A 225 -24.72 5.56 9.19
CA ASP A 225 -23.26 5.52 9.11
C ASP A 225 -22.60 6.03 10.40
N ALA A 226 -23.12 7.09 11.01
CA ALA A 226 -22.63 7.56 12.31
C ALA A 226 -22.80 6.49 13.40
N ARG A 227 -23.95 5.81 13.44
CA ARG A 227 -24.22 4.71 14.38
C ARG A 227 -23.31 3.51 14.13
N ARG A 228 -23.02 3.18 12.86
CA ARG A 228 -22.05 2.14 12.48
C ARG A 228 -20.63 2.50 12.92
N ALA A 229 -20.19 3.74 12.73
CA ALA A 229 -18.89 4.20 13.21
C ALA A 229 -18.79 4.13 14.75
N GLN A 230 -19.83 4.55 15.46
CA GLN A 230 -19.88 4.41 16.92
C GLN A 230 -19.88 2.95 17.39
N ALA A 231 -20.51 2.05 16.62
CA ALA A 231 -20.53 0.62 16.90
C ALA A 231 -19.13 0.00 16.86
N VAL A 232 -18.27 0.39 15.90
CA VAL A 232 -16.85 -0.03 15.88
C VAL A 232 -16.18 0.31 17.21
N GLY A 233 -16.33 1.55 17.68
CA GLY A 233 -15.77 1.98 18.96
C GLY A 233 -16.39 1.26 20.17
N ALA A 234 -17.67 0.89 20.11
CA ALA A 234 -18.33 0.15 21.19
C ALA A 234 -17.83 -1.29 21.30
N ILE A 235 -17.65 -1.98 20.16
CA ILE A 235 -17.07 -3.32 20.08
C ILE A 235 -15.66 -3.30 20.67
N ALA A 236 -14.81 -2.38 20.23
CA ALA A 236 -13.45 -2.25 20.75
C ALA A 236 -13.42 -1.93 22.25
N ARG A 237 -14.31 -1.05 22.75
CA ARG A 237 -14.37 -0.71 24.17
C ARG A 237 -14.80 -1.89 25.06
N ARG A 238 -15.61 -2.82 24.56
CA ARG A 238 -16.00 -4.02 25.31
C ARG A 238 -14.81 -4.96 25.52
N ASP A 239 -14.02 -5.17 24.48
CA ASP A 239 -12.79 -5.96 24.58
C ASP A 239 -11.80 -5.32 25.56
N LEU A 240 -11.60 -4.00 25.42
CA LEU A 240 -10.73 -3.22 26.30
C LEU A 240 -11.19 -3.11 27.77
N ALA A 241 -12.40 -3.57 28.10
CA ALA A 241 -12.88 -3.64 29.48
C ALA A 241 -12.39 -4.92 30.20
N LEU A 242 -11.81 -5.86 29.47
CA LEU A 242 -11.27 -7.12 29.98
C LEU A 242 -9.74 -7.08 29.96
N ASP A 243 -9.13 -7.77 30.92
CA ASP A 243 -7.72 -8.12 30.80
C ASP A 243 -7.62 -9.42 30.03
N LEU A 244 -6.77 -9.45 29.00
CA LEU A 244 -6.46 -10.68 28.30
C LEU A 244 -5.33 -11.39 29.04
N LEU A 245 -5.60 -12.61 29.50
CA LEU A 245 -4.67 -13.46 30.20
C LEU A 245 -4.17 -14.53 29.24
N THR A 246 -2.87 -14.71 29.16
CA THR A 246 -2.26 -15.82 28.44
C THR A 246 -1.67 -16.77 29.46
N THR A 247 -2.03 -18.05 29.34
CA THR A 247 -1.54 -19.13 30.19
C THR A 247 -0.52 -19.95 29.43
N ASP A 248 0.54 -20.35 30.11
CA ASP A 248 1.50 -21.31 29.59
C ASP A 248 0.85 -22.69 29.50
N GLU A 249 0.92 -23.31 28.31
CA GLU A 249 0.21 -24.55 28.02
C GLU A 249 0.76 -25.76 28.80
N ASP A 250 2.04 -25.72 29.20
CA ASP A 250 2.70 -26.83 29.90
C ASP A 250 2.50 -26.77 31.42
N THR A 251 2.37 -25.55 31.97
CA THR A 251 2.32 -25.32 33.43
C THR A 251 0.96 -24.84 33.93
N GLY A 252 0.11 -24.32 33.05
CA GLY A 252 -1.19 -23.72 33.39
C GLY A 252 -1.08 -22.37 34.12
N GLU A 253 0.13 -21.83 34.28
CA GLU A 253 0.38 -20.57 34.97
C GLU A 253 0.12 -19.39 34.04
N ILE A 254 -0.44 -18.29 34.57
CA ILE A 254 -0.66 -17.07 33.79
C ILE A 254 0.68 -16.38 33.59
N THR A 255 1.17 -16.36 32.35
CA THR A 255 2.49 -15.81 32.00
C THR A 255 2.44 -14.37 31.49
N VAL A 256 1.31 -13.96 30.88
CA VAL A 256 1.17 -12.61 30.31
C VAL A 256 -0.20 -12.05 30.61
N ARG A 257 -0.24 -10.81 31.11
CA ARG A 257 -1.46 -9.99 31.24
C ARG A 257 -1.37 -8.82 30.28
N SER A 258 -2.21 -8.83 29.24
CA SER A 258 -2.45 -7.63 28.44
C SER A 258 -3.56 -6.83 29.11
N ALA A 259 -3.17 -5.76 29.80
CA ALA A 259 -4.11 -4.93 30.55
C ALA A 259 -5.08 -4.20 29.61
N GLY A 260 -6.36 -4.11 30.01
CA GLY A 260 -7.38 -3.31 29.33
C GLY A 260 -7.04 -1.81 29.21
N ARG A 261 -7.90 -1.02 28.54
CA ARG A 261 -7.60 0.37 28.14
C ARG A 261 -7.12 1.26 29.28
N LYS A 262 -5.88 1.73 29.15
CA LYS A 262 -5.29 2.82 29.93
C LYS A 262 -4.93 3.97 29.00
N VAL A 263 -5.71 5.06 29.03
CA VAL A 263 -5.36 6.29 28.30
C VAL A 263 -4.64 7.22 29.25
N VAL A 264 -3.41 7.61 28.89
CA VAL A 264 -2.70 8.71 29.54
C VAL A 264 -2.87 9.93 28.64
N MET A 265 -3.51 10.98 29.17
CA MET A 265 -3.72 12.24 28.45
C MET A 265 -2.88 13.34 29.09
N ASP A 266 -1.94 13.89 28.33
CA ASP A 266 -1.18 15.08 28.73
C ASP A 266 -1.99 16.31 28.32
N LEU A 267 -2.73 16.86 29.29
CA LEU A 267 -3.63 17.97 29.07
C LEU A 267 -3.00 19.28 29.57
N HIS A 268 -2.76 20.21 28.66
CA HIS A 268 -2.32 21.56 29.01
C HIS A 268 -3.55 22.48 29.10
N ILE A 269 -3.83 22.94 30.32
CA ILE A 269 -4.89 23.89 30.64
C ILE A 269 -4.33 25.02 31.50
N THR A 270 -4.85 26.23 31.34
CA THR A 270 -4.52 27.37 32.18
C THR A 270 -5.58 27.55 33.27
N ASP A 271 -5.30 28.40 34.25
CA ASP A 271 -6.29 28.89 35.22
C ASP A 271 -7.53 29.48 34.52
N THR A 272 -7.32 30.21 33.43
CA THR A 272 -8.41 30.76 32.59
C THR A 272 -9.24 29.69 31.87
N THR A 273 -8.68 28.50 31.61
CA THR A 273 -9.43 27.34 31.09
C THR A 273 -10.35 26.75 32.16
N LEU A 274 -9.95 26.82 33.43
CA LEU A 274 -10.73 26.35 34.58
C LEU A 274 -11.86 27.32 34.95
N THR A 275 -11.64 28.63 34.82
CA THR A 275 -12.67 29.67 35.04
C THR A 275 -13.66 29.77 33.88
N GLY A 276 -13.35 29.18 32.72
CA GLY A 276 -14.20 29.15 31.53
C GLY A 276 -14.00 30.32 30.57
N GLU A 277 -13.03 31.20 30.85
CA GLU A 277 -12.65 32.34 29.99
C GLU A 277 -11.85 31.90 28.77
N ASN A 278 -11.10 30.80 28.87
CA ASN A 278 -10.41 30.16 27.75
C ASN A 278 -11.13 28.86 27.37
N PRO A 279 -11.85 28.81 26.23
CA PRO A 279 -12.59 27.62 25.82
C PRO A 279 -11.69 26.50 25.27
N VAL A 280 -10.37 26.72 25.19
CA VAL A 280 -9.40 25.81 24.56
C VAL A 280 -8.45 25.23 25.62
N GLY A 281 -8.30 23.90 25.61
CA GLY A 281 -7.17 23.19 26.19
C GLY A 281 -6.31 22.58 25.07
N ARG A 282 -5.19 21.96 25.42
CA ARG A 282 -4.39 21.17 24.45
C ARG A 282 -4.16 19.76 24.95
N TRP A 283 -4.32 18.78 24.06
CA TRP A 283 -3.91 17.41 24.31
C TRP A 283 -2.64 17.17 23.48
N GLY A 284 -1.48 17.11 24.16
CA GLY A 284 -0.20 17.29 23.47
C GLY A 284 -0.14 18.66 22.79
N ASP A 285 0.06 18.67 21.46
CA ASP A 285 0.07 19.90 20.65
C ASP A 285 -1.30 20.28 20.06
N GLU A 286 -2.25 19.34 20.06
CA GLU A 286 -3.56 19.50 19.39
C GLU A 286 -4.54 20.34 20.23
N PRO A 287 -5.18 21.36 19.65
CA PRO A 287 -6.20 22.13 20.34
C PRO A 287 -7.47 21.28 20.54
N VAL A 288 -7.98 21.25 21.77
CA VAL A 288 -9.20 20.54 22.14
C VAL A 288 -10.12 21.47 22.92
N THR A 289 -11.43 21.35 22.73
CA THR A 289 -12.37 22.25 23.43
C THR A 289 -12.54 21.81 24.89
N THR A 290 -12.76 22.79 25.76
CA THR A 290 -13.13 22.53 27.17
C THR A 290 -14.40 21.71 27.32
N ALA A 291 -15.36 21.85 26.39
CA ALA A 291 -16.57 21.03 26.34
C ALA A 291 -16.24 19.54 26.06
N GLN A 292 -15.36 19.28 25.10
CA GLN A 292 -14.89 17.94 24.75
C GLN A 292 -14.09 17.30 25.89
N ILE A 293 -13.21 18.06 26.55
CA ILE A 293 -12.50 17.62 27.76
C ILE A 293 -13.52 17.23 28.86
N LYS A 294 -14.50 18.10 29.14
CA LYS A 294 -15.55 17.83 30.13
C LYS A 294 -16.36 16.58 29.77
N GLN A 295 -16.65 16.37 28.50
CA GLN A 295 -17.34 15.17 28.01
C GLN A 295 -16.53 13.90 28.28
N TRP A 296 -15.23 13.89 27.98
CA TRP A 296 -14.35 12.76 28.29
C TRP A 296 -14.33 12.45 29.80
N LEU A 297 -14.25 13.48 30.64
CA LEU A 297 -14.20 13.36 32.11
C LEU A 297 -15.54 12.97 32.76
N ARG A 298 -16.67 13.07 32.04
CA ARG A 298 -18.02 12.68 32.53
C ARG A 298 -18.26 11.18 32.48
N SER A 299 -17.41 10.39 31.84
CA SER A 299 -17.50 8.92 31.71
C SER A 299 -17.13 8.13 32.99
N ARG A 300 -17.45 8.68 34.18
CA ARG A 300 -17.02 8.16 35.49
C ARG A 300 -17.65 6.82 35.88
N GLU A 301 -18.78 6.46 35.28
CA GLU A 301 -19.49 5.21 35.60
C GLU A 301 -18.76 3.97 35.04
N THR A 302 -17.88 4.14 34.06
CA THR A 302 -17.14 3.04 33.41
C THR A 302 -15.62 3.23 33.41
N THR A 303 -15.10 4.33 33.96
CA THR A 303 -13.68 4.73 33.82
C THR A 303 -13.13 5.33 35.11
N SER A 304 -12.03 4.78 35.64
CA SER A 304 -11.28 5.40 36.74
C SER A 304 -10.40 6.54 36.21
N ILE A 305 -10.53 7.75 36.76
CA ILE A 305 -9.73 8.91 36.35
C ILE A 305 -8.75 9.24 37.48
N VAL A 306 -7.44 9.23 37.17
CA VAL A 306 -6.37 9.64 38.09
C VAL A 306 -5.72 10.91 37.56
N VAL A 307 -5.88 12.02 38.28
CA VAL A 307 -5.19 13.29 37.97
C VAL A 307 -3.81 13.24 38.62
N ARG A 308 -2.76 13.48 37.84
CA ARG A 308 -1.37 13.56 38.33
C ARG A 308 -0.91 15.01 38.32
N PRO A 309 -0.06 15.44 39.29
CA PRO A 309 0.52 16.76 39.27
C PRO A 309 1.40 16.97 38.03
N VAL A 310 1.51 18.22 37.60
CA VAL A 310 2.35 18.64 36.47
C VAL A 310 3.79 18.17 36.72
N ILE A 311 4.38 17.54 35.71
CA ILE A 311 5.78 17.12 35.75
C ILE A 311 6.63 18.37 35.61
N ASP A 312 7.31 18.77 36.68
CA ASP A 312 8.33 19.83 36.60
C ASP A 312 9.41 19.34 35.65
N LEU A 313 9.45 19.83 34.41
CA LEU A 313 10.40 19.41 33.39
C LEU A 313 11.84 19.74 33.73
N ALA A 314 12.17 20.53 34.77
CA ALA A 314 13.54 20.85 35.15
C ALA A 314 14.21 19.75 36.01
N ASP A 315 13.43 18.97 36.76
CA ASP A 315 13.95 17.90 37.63
C ASP A 315 14.85 16.87 36.88
N CYS A 316 15.98 16.49 37.53
CA CYS A 316 16.97 15.53 37.04
C CYS A 316 17.45 14.63 38.18
N ILE A 317 16.60 13.71 38.62
CA ILE A 317 16.98 12.65 39.55
C ILE A 317 17.50 11.44 38.75
N PRO A 318 18.80 11.14 38.79
CA PRO A 318 19.37 9.99 38.07
C PRO A 318 18.89 8.66 38.64
N VAL A 319 19.00 7.59 37.84
CA VAL A 319 18.92 6.20 38.31
C VAL A 319 20.18 5.45 37.91
N GLY A 320 20.56 4.44 38.70
CA GLY A 320 21.75 3.63 38.45
C GLY A 320 21.57 2.51 37.43
N SER A 321 20.37 2.32 36.87
CA SER A 321 20.08 1.29 35.88
C SER A 321 20.29 1.79 34.45
N TYR A 322 20.73 0.89 33.57
CA TYR A 322 20.74 1.14 32.11
C TYR A 322 19.32 1.38 31.57
N GLU A 323 18.36 0.57 32.04
CA GLU A 323 16.97 0.70 31.63
C GLU A 323 16.39 2.04 32.06
N ILE A 324 15.88 2.78 31.08
CA ILE A 324 15.34 4.12 31.26
C ILE A 324 13.91 3.99 31.82
N PRO A 325 13.63 4.50 33.03
CA PRO A 325 12.29 4.41 33.61
C PRO A 325 11.28 5.27 32.85
N ASP A 326 10.00 4.90 32.89
CA ASP A 326 8.94 5.62 32.17
C ASP A 326 8.84 7.11 32.55
N ARG A 327 9.13 7.45 33.81
CA ARG A 327 9.17 8.86 34.27
C ARG A 327 10.23 9.69 33.53
N HIS A 328 11.34 9.08 33.14
CA HIS A 328 12.41 9.71 32.36
C HIS A 328 12.03 9.77 30.88
N LYS A 329 11.55 8.66 30.30
CA LYS A 329 11.09 8.62 28.90
C LYS A 329 10.03 9.69 28.63
N HIS A 330 9.04 9.78 29.51
CA HIS A 330 7.95 10.74 29.40
C HIS A 330 8.48 12.17 29.45
N ARG A 331 9.28 12.52 30.47
CA ARG A 331 9.90 13.83 30.63
C ARG A 331 10.75 14.25 29.42
N VAL A 332 11.56 13.34 28.88
CA VAL A 332 12.40 13.62 27.70
C VAL A 332 11.52 13.93 26.48
N ARG A 333 10.44 13.17 26.27
CA ARG A 333 9.47 13.41 25.19
C ARG A 333 8.68 14.71 25.38
N SER A 334 8.36 15.09 26.61
CA SER A 334 7.71 16.38 26.92
C SER A 334 8.64 17.59 26.75
N ARG A 335 9.97 17.41 26.94
CA ARG A 335 10.95 18.48 26.67
C ARG A 335 11.15 18.71 25.17
N ARG A 336 10.98 17.67 24.35
CA ARG A 336 11.23 17.72 22.91
C ARG A 336 10.30 16.77 22.16
N HIS A 337 9.40 17.32 21.35
CA HIS A 337 8.33 16.58 20.70
C HIS A 337 8.76 15.84 19.42
N THR A 338 9.95 16.12 18.91
CA THR A 338 10.52 15.50 17.70
C THR A 338 11.93 14.98 17.95
N CYS A 339 12.42 14.13 17.05
CA CYS A 339 13.81 13.68 17.03
C CYS A 339 14.79 14.87 17.12
N SER A 340 15.83 14.74 17.95
CA SER A 340 16.82 15.80 18.19
C SER A 340 17.83 16.00 17.05
N PHE A 341 17.82 15.14 16.03
CA PHE A 341 18.69 15.25 14.85
C PHE A 341 18.32 16.44 13.94
N PRO A 342 19.29 17.10 13.27
CA PRO A 342 19.04 18.21 12.33
C PRO A 342 17.91 17.93 11.33
N ASN A 343 16.95 18.84 11.23
CA ASN A 343 15.78 18.81 10.33
C ASN A 343 14.86 17.59 10.44
N CYS A 344 15.01 16.72 11.43
CA CYS A 344 14.14 15.56 11.58
C CYS A 344 12.78 15.94 12.22
N THR A 345 11.69 15.53 11.59
CA THR A 345 10.32 15.77 12.06
C THR A 345 9.67 14.55 12.70
N THR A 346 10.39 13.41 12.82
CA THR A 346 9.84 12.20 13.44
C THR A 346 9.40 12.50 14.89
N PRO A 347 8.14 12.19 15.27
CA PRO A 347 7.65 12.41 16.62
C PRO A 347 8.48 11.65 17.68
N ALA A 348 8.73 12.27 18.84
CA ALA A 348 9.54 11.70 19.92
C ALA A 348 8.93 10.41 20.52
N VAL A 349 7.61 10.23 20.37
CA VAL A 349 6.92 8.97 20.73
C VAL A 349 7.35 7.79 19.86
N LYS A 350 7.78 8.04 18.61
CA LYS A 350 8.35 7.06 17.68
C LYS A 350 9.89 6.97 17.76
N CYS A 351 10.51 7.67 18.72
CA CYS A 351 11.96 7.71 18.91
C CYS A 351 12.41 6.79 20.05
N ASP A 352 13.63 6.25 19.88
CA ASP A 352 14.42 5.69 20.97
C ASP A 352 14.81 6.85 21.92
N ILE A 353 14.95 6.55 23.21
CA ILE A 353 15.52 7.50 24.17
C ILE A 353 16.99 7.14 24.33
N ASP A 354 17.85 8.00 23.79
CA ASP A 354 19.28 7.79 23.63
C ASP A 354 20.06 8.52 24.73
N HIS A 355 21.09 7.86 25.26
CA HIS A 355 22.04 8.47 26.20
C HIS A 355 23.07 9.29 25.44
N GLU A 356 23.21 10.60 25.69
CA GLU A 356 24.24 11.46 25.08
C GLU A 356 25.64 10.88 25.33
N VAL A 357 26.02 10.77 26.61
CA VAL A 357 27.15 9.95 27.06
C VAL A 357 26.64 8.52 27.27
N PRO A 358 27.14 7.51 26.54
CA PRO A 358 26.69 6.14 26.67
C PRO A 358 26.79 5.62 28.11
N HIS A 359 25.77 4.87 28.56
CA HIS A 359 25.77 4.31 29.91
C HIS A 359 26.96 3.35 30.15
N ALA A 360 27.39 2.61 29.13
CA ALA A 360 28.57 1.74 29.20
C ALA A 360 29.89 2.51 29.44
N GLU A 361 29.90 3.81 29.14
CA GLU A 361 31.03 4.72 29.35
C GLU A 361 30.88 5.54 30.65
N GLY A 362 29.91 5.18 31.51
CA GLY A 362 29.64 5.85 32.78
C GLY A 362 28.62 6.98 32.70
N GLY A 363 27.95 7.16 31.56
CA GLY A 363 26.86 8.14 31.42
C GLY A 363 25.67 7.81 32.32
N PRO A 364 25.16 8.76 33.14
CA PRO A 364 24.04 8.48 34.03
C PRO A 364 22.75 8.34 33.23
N THR A 365 21.84 7.48 33.69
CA THR A 365 20.44 7.51 33.26
C THR A 365 19.73 8.66 33.98
N CYS A 366 19.89 9.88 33.49
CA CYS A 366 19.22 11.12 33.95
C CYS A 366 18.61 11.86 32.76
N PRO A 367 17.52 12.63 32.92
CA PRO A 367 16.94 13.40 31.83
C PRO A 367 17.88 14.45 31.23
N CYS A 368 18.99 14.82 31.90
CA CYS A 368 20.02 15.70 31.34
C CYS A 368 20.96 15.00 30.36
N ASN A 369 21.00 13.66 30.35
CA ASN A 369 21.83 12.84 29.49
C ASN A 369 20.97 12.04 28.49
N LEU A 370 19.66 12.28 28.43
CA LEU A 370 18.72 11.47 27.63
C LEU A 370 17.98 12.33 26.61
N ASN A 371 17.95 11.90 25.35
CA ASN A 371 17.35 12.66 24.24
C ASN A 371 16.61 11.76 23.25
N PRO A 372 15.54 12.25 22.59
CA PRO A 372 14.82 11.45 21.61
C PRO A 372 15.58 11.38 20.28
N LEU A 373 15.91 10.18 19.81
CA LEU A 373 16.43 9.93 18.47
C LEU A 373 15.64 8.83 17.77
N CYS A 374 15.19 9.10 16.54
CA CYS A 374 14.55 8.03 15.76
C CYS A 374 15.58 6.95 15.43
N ARG A 375 15.12 5.71 15.22
CA ARG A 375 15.97 4.54 14.99
C ARG A 375 17.08 4.78 13.96
N ARG A 376 16.77 5.53 12.89
CA ARG A 376 17.72 5.91 11.84
C ARG A 376 18.87 6.78 12.37
N HIS A 377 18.55 7.83 13.12
CA HIS A 377 19.55 8.79 13.60
C HIS A 377 20.28 8.30 14.85
N HIS A 378 19.63 7.48 15.69
CA HIS A 378 20.30 6.77 16.77
C HIS A 378 21.39 5.83 16.21
N ARG A 379 21.10 5.11 15.12
CA ARG A 379 22.11 4.32 14.39
C ARG A 379 23.20 5.19 13.77
N ALA A 380 22.85 6.34 13.20
CA ALA A 380 23.85 7.27 12.65
C ALA A 380 24.83 7.71 13.75
N LYS A 381 24.35 8.10 14.92
CA LYS A 381 25.20 8.43 16.08
C LYS A 381 26.06 7.24 16.52
N THR A 382 25.48 6.04 16.58
CA THR A 382 26.16 4.85 17.14
C THR A 382 27.21 4.26 16.21
N PHE A 383 26.95 4.24 14.90
CA PHE A 383 27.73 3.49 13.91
C PHE A 383 28.46 4.40 12.90
N SER A 384 28.55 5.70 13.16
CA SER A 384 29.33 6.63 12.34
C SER A 384 29.90 7.75 13.21
N GLU A 385 30.53 8.76 12.59
CA GLU A 385 31.19 9.87 13.30
C GLU A 385 30.23 11.01 13.70
N TRP A 386 28.92 10.84 13.47
CA TRP A 386 27.93 11.79 13.97
C TRP A 386 27.90 11.80 15.50
N HIS A 387 28.03 12.98 16.09
CA HIS A 387 27.91 13.16 17.54
C HIS A 387 27.26 14.51 17.85
N TYR A 388 26.82 14.68 19.09
CA TYR A 388 26.22 15.93 19.54
C TYR A 388 26.61 16.25 20.98
N LEU A 389 26.46 17.53 21.33
CA LEU A 389 26.51 18.03 22.68
C LEU A 389 25.20 18.73 23.04
N GLN A 390 24.63 18.42 24.19
CA GLN A 390 23.50 19.18 24.71
C GLN A 390 23.99 20.44 25.42
N ILE A 391 23.87 21.59 24.74
CA ILE A 391 24.38 22.87 25.24
C ILE A 391 23.41 23.56 26.21
N ALA A 392 22.12 23.23 26.13
CA ALA A 392 21.09 23.64 27.08
C ALA A 392 19.90 22.66 26.97
N PRO A 393 18.95 22.64 27.94
CA PRO A 393 17.73 21.86 27.81
C PRO A 393 17.04 22.10 26.45
N GLY A 394 16.85 21.03 25.67
CA GLY A 394 16.23 21.08 24.34
C GLY A 394 17.07 21.68 23.20
N HIS A 395 18.33 22.06 23.46
CA HIS A 395 19.26 22.66 22.49
C HIS A 395 20.49 21.77 22.28
N PHE A 396 20.76 21.41 21.03
CA PHE A 396 21.81 20.46 20.66
C PHE A 396 22.74 21.07 19.62
N LEU A 397 24.05 20.90 19.83
CA LEU A 397 25.06 21.16 18.82
C LEU A 397 25.47 19.82 18.20
N TRP A 398 25.03 19.57 16.97
CA TRP A 398 25.39 18.38 16.20
C TRP A 398 26.62 18.63 15.33
N THR A 399 27.51 17.65 15.29
CA THR A 399 28.66 17.59 14.40
C THR A 399 28.53 16.41 13.44
N SER A 400 28.64 16.69 12.14
CA SER A 400 28.65 15.65 11.10
C SER A 400 30.05 15.03 10.91
N PRO A 401 30.18 13.87 10.23
CA PRO A 401 31.47 13.26 9.90
C PRO A 401 32.46 14.18 9.17
N HIS A 402 31.95 15.17 8.44
CA HIS A 402 32.79 16.15 7.72
C HIS A 402 32.97 17.47 8.49
N GLY A 403 32.75 17.45 9.81
CA GLY A 403 32.95 18.61 10.68
C GLY A 403 31.88 19.69 10.59
N ARG A 404 30.77 19.46 9.86
CA ARG A 404 29.67 20.44 9.79
C ARG A 404 28.91 20.55 11.10
N LEU A 405 28.64 21.78 11.53
CA LEU A 405 27.94 22.11 12.77
C LEU A 405 26.49 22.55 12.54
N PHE A 406 25.57 21.97 13.32
CA PHE A 406 24.15 22.29 13.29
C PHE A 406 23.64 22.56 14.71
N LEU A 407 23.07 23.74 14.93
CA LEU A 407 22.34 24.06 16.14
C LEU A 407 20.88 23.62 15.96
N VAL A 408 20.40 22.74 16.83
CA VAL A 408 19.03 22.23 16.81
C VAL A 408 18.31 22.63 18.09
N GLY A 409 17.18 23.32 17.99
CA GLY A 409 16.38 23.76 19.13
C GLY A 409 14.89 23.93 18.80
N PRO A 410 14.11 24.56 19.68
CA PRO A 410 12.67 24.80 19.47
C PRO A 410 12.35 25.62 18.20
N GLY A 411 13.24 26.53 17.81
CA GLY A 411 13.12 27.31 16.56
C GLY A 411 13.52 26.55 15.29
N GLY A 412 13.77 25.23 15.38
CA GLY A 412 14.23 24.41 14.27
C GLY A 412 15.74 24.22 14.24
N THR A 413 16.26 23.91 13.05
CA THR A 413 17.69 23.64 12.82
C THR A 413 18.34 24.82 12.11
N ARG A 414 19.49 25.26 12.63
CA ARG A 414 20.34 26.29 12.02
C ARG A 414 21.73 25.72 11.78
N ALA A 415 22.15 25.63 10.52
CA ALA A 415 23.54 25.35 10.18
C ALA A 415 24.42 26.52 10.67
N LEU A 416 25.53 26.20 11.33
CA LEU A 416 26.46 27.22 11.85
C LEU A 416 27.62 27.50 10.88
N ASP A 417 27.87 26.60 9.93
CA ASP A 417 28.88 26.80 8.90
C ASP A 417 28.26 27.40 7.62
N PRO A 418 28.96 28.30 6.91
CA PRO A 418 28.54 28.73 5.58
C PRO A 418 28.54 27.53 4.62
N PRO A 419 27.59 27.44 3.67
CA PRO A 419 27.63 26.41 2.64
C PRO A 419 28.99 26.47 1.92
N ARG A 420 29.61 25.31 1.66
CA ARG A 420 30.79 25.29 0.77
C ARG A 420 30.30 25.81 -0.57
N ALA A 421 30.94 26.85 -1.12
CA ALA A 421 30.84 27.10 -2.54
C ALA A 421 31.30 25.81 -3.24
N ILE A 422 30.42 25.25 -4.06
CA ILE A 422 30.82 24.21 -5.00
C ILE A 422 31.65 24.96 -6.05
N ASP A 423 32.95 24.73 -6.09
CA ASP A 423 33.80 25.21 -7.18
C ASP A 423 33.27 24.54 -8.46
N PRO A 424 32.96 25.30 -9.54
CA PRO A 424 32.27 24.81 -10.74
C PRO A 424 32.97 23.65 -11.45
#